data_AF-N6YX76-F1
#
_entry.id   AF-N6YX76-F1
#
_cell.length_a   1.000
_cell.length_b   1.000
_cell.length_c   1.000
_cell.angle_alpha   90.00
_cell.angle_beta   90.00
_cell.angle_gamma   90.00
#
_symmetry.space_group_name_H-M   'P 1'
#
loop_
_entity.id
_entity.type
_entity.pdbx_description
1 polymer ?
#
loop_
_entity_poly.entity_id
_entity_poly.type
_entity_poly.pdbx_seq_one_letter_code
_entity_poly.pdbx_strand_id
1 'polypeptide(L)'
;MTFAELLREHGIVDAEGHRALVAQRPGPWWLMLLQALAAWFASLLIVSAVVLPAIGLGMAGQGVVGAALCVTAIALFRRGGLFTDQMGLALSLAGQGLLVWAVGGHFDAGTHRPMAAVGALVAGAMMLPKASGLHRRACGVLLAVALGVLIGEGQGSEMFGVVLMAAAVLSCVTRGRWAAHPRGSLLGAAALACGLSALALPAVLTLARGEAWVG
;
A
#
# COMPACT_ATOMS: atom_id res chain seq x y z
N MET A 1 -16.97 28.60 14.58
CA MET A 1 -17.32 28.58 13.16
C MET A 1 -16.40 27.61 12.45
N THR A 2 -16.95 26.57 11.84
CA THR A 2 -16.22 25.42 11.29
C THR A 2 -16.11 25.54 9.77
N PHE A 3 -15.09 24.95 9.15
CA PHE A 3 -14.86 25.07 7.71
C PHE A 3 -16.07 24.68 6.84
N ALA A 4 -16.84 23.68 7.28
CA ALA A 4 -18.09 23.28 6.61
C ALA A 4 -19.20 24.34 6.69
N GLU A 5 -19.25 25.13 7.76
CA GLU A 5 -20.18 26.27 7.90
C GLU A 5 -19.74 27.42 7.00
N LEU A 6 -18.44 27.70 6.91
CA LEU A 6 -17.88 28.69 5.98
C LEU A 6 -18.20 28.36 4.51
N LEU A 7 -18.05 27.11 4.10
CA LEU A 7 -18.37 26.66 2.74
C LEU A 7 -19.86 26.79 2.41
N ARG A 8 -20.73 26.55 3.39
CA ARG A 8 -22.18 26.70 3.24
C ARG A 8 -22.57 28.18 3.12
N GLU A 9 -21.98 29.04 3.96
CA GLU A 9 -22.24 30.48 3.91
C GLU A 9 -21.77 31.13 2.60
N HIS A 10 -20.67 30.65 2.01
CA HIS A 10 -20.19 31.15 0.72
C HIS A 10 -20.92 30.55 -0.48
N GLY A 11 -21.97 29.73 -0.26
CA GLY A 11 -22.76 29.11 -1.33
C GLY A 11 -22.00 28.10 -2.19
N ILE A 12 -20.83 27.65 -1.73
CA ILE A 12 -19.98 26.70 -2.46
C ILE A 12 -20.56 25.29 -2.37
N VAL A 13 -21.27 24.99 -1.27
CA VAL A 13 -21.82 23.66 -0.99
C VAL A 13 -23.30 23.80 -0.58
N ASP A 14 -24.15 22.99 -1.20
CA ASP A 14 -25.58 22.88 -0.89
C ASP A 14 -25.83 22.21 0.48
N ALA A 15 -27.10 22.19 0.91
CA ALA A 15 -27.47 21.60 2.20
C ALA A 15 -27.12 20.10 2.30
N GLU A 16 -27.10 19.39 1.18
CA GLU A 16 -26.76 17.98 1.09
C GLU A 16 -25.25 17.74 1.19
N GLY A 17 -24.45 18.52 0.47
CA GLY A 17 -23.00 18.52 0.59
C GLY A 17 -22.50 19.00 1.95
N HIS A 18 -23.22 19.92 2.62
CA HIS A 18 -22.91 20.31 3.99
C HIS A 18 -23.15 19.16 4.98
N ARG A 19 -24.27 18.43 4.85
CA ARG A 19 -24.50 17.21 5.65
C ARG A 19 -23.43 16.16 5.38
N ALA A 20 -23.02 15.97 4.13
CA ALA A 20 -21.94 15.04 3.78
C ALA A 20 -20.59 15.45 4.38
N LEU A 21 -20.28 16.75 4.45
CA LEU A 21 -19.07 17.29 5.09
C LEU A 21 -19.08 17.12 6.62
N VAL A 22 -20.24 17.35 7.24
CA VAL A 22 -20.40 17.17 8.69
C VAL A 22 -20.37 15.68 9.06
N ALA A 23 -20.98 14.81 8.25
CA ALA A 23 -20.92 13.36 8.42
C ALA A 23 -19.51 12.78 8.22
N GLN A 24 -18.65 13.46 7.45
CA GLN A 24 -17.24 13.11 7.27
C GLN A 24 -16.34 13.61 8.41
N ARG A 25 -16.87 14.24 9.46
CA ARG A 25 -16.03 14.62 10.59
C ARG A 25 -15.37 13.38 11.18
N PRO A 26 -14.03 13.34 11.23
CA PRO A 26 -13.34 12.24 11.88
C PRO A 26 -13.80 12.18 13.33
N GLY A 27 -14.15 10.98 13.79
CA GLY A 27 -14.43 10.75 15.20
C GLY A 27 -13.22 11.12 16.06
N PRO A 28 -13.37 11.12 17.40
CA PRO A 28 -12.24 11.30 18.30
C PRO A 28 -11.05 10.42 17.92
N TRP A 29 -9.85 10.99 17.82
CA TRP A 29 -8.66 10.29 17.30
C TRP A 29 -8.36 8.97 18.04
N TRP A 30 -8.66 8.91 19.34
CA TRP A 30 -8.47 7.72 20.16
C TRP A 30 -9.42 6.58 19.77
N LEU A 31 -10.65 6.88 19.37
CA LEU A 31 -11.60 5.89 18.84
C LEU A 31 -11.13 5.36 17.49
N MET A 32 -10.63 6.24 16.62
CA MET A 32 -10.06 5.83 15.34
C MET A 32 -8.87 4.88 15.53
N LEU A 33 -7.97 5.19 16.49
CA LEU A 33 -6.84 4.34 16.82
C LEU A 33 -7.29 2.98 17.35
N LEU A 34 -8.25 2.96 18.28
CA LEU A 34 -8.78 1.72 18.87
C LEU A 34 -9.47 0.86 17.80
N GLN A 35 -10.24 1.48 16.90
CA GLN A 35 -10.91 0.80 15.80
C GLN A 35 -9.91 0.24 14.78
N ALA A 36 -8.83 0.97 14.48
CA ALA A 36 -7.75 0.45 13.64
C ALA A 36 -7.07 -0.75 14.29
N LEU A 37 -6.73 -0.65 15.58
CA LEU A 37 -6.10 -1.74 16.32
C LEU A 37 -7.00 -2.99 16.36
N ALA A 38 -8.29 -2.82 16.62
CA ALA A 38 -9.28 -3.89 16.58
C ALA A 38 -9.35 -4.55 15.20
N ALA A 39 -9.33 -3.78 14.12
CA ALA A 39 -9.32 -4.30 12.76
C ALA A 39 -8.07 -5.14 12.48
N TRP A 40 -6.89 -4.70 12.95
CA TRP A 40 -5.64 -5.46 12.82
C TRP A 40 -5.68 -6.76 13.62
N PHE A 41 -6.14 -6.74 14.87
CA PHE A 41 -6.31 -7.97 15.66
C PHE A 41 -7.28 -8.96 15.00
N ALA A 42 -8.45 -8.49 14.56
CA ALA A 42 -9.41 -9.32 13.84
C ALA A 42 -8.79 -9.92 12.56
N SER A 43 -8.05 -9.10 11.81
CA SER A 43 -7.36 -9.55 10.60
C SER A 43 -6.30 -10.60 10.90
N LEU A 44 -5.50 -10.42 11.94
CA LEU A 44 -4.48 -11.40 12.33
C LEU A 44 -5.12 -12.74 12.71
N LEU A 45 -6.22 -12.73 13.45
CA LEU A 45 -6.96 -13.95 13.79
C LEU A 45 -7.53 -14.64 12.54
N ILE A 46 -8.16 -13.87 11.64
CA ILE A 46 -8.68 -14.39 10.37
C ILE A 46 -7.54 -14.97 9.51
N VAL A 47 -6.47 -14.21 9.31
CA VAL A 47 -5.31 -14.65 8.53
C VAL A 47 -4.72 -15.92 9.15
N SER A 48 -4.53 -15.97 10.46
CA SER A 48 -3.99 -17.16 11.12
C SER A 48 -4.90 -18.38 10.93
N ALA A 49 -6.21 -18.20 11.11
CA ALA A 49 -7.21 -19.25 10.95
C ALA A 49 -7.29 -19.81 9.52
N VAL A 50 -7.03 -18.97 8.50
CA VAL A 50 -7.11 -19.38 7.09
C VAL A 50 -5.75 -19.85 6.55
N VAL A 51 -4.65 -19.22 6.96
CA VAL A 51 -3.30 -19.51 6.45
C VAL A 51 -2.75 -20.81 7.03
N LEU A 52 -2.96 -21.11 8.31
CA LEU A 52 -2.48 -22.37 8.91
C LEU A 52 -3.01 -23.60 8.15
N PRO A 53 -4.33 -23.73 7.91
CA PRO A 53 -4.86 -24.81 7.08
C PRO A 53 -4.32 -24.80 5.64
N ALA A 54 -4.09 -23.61 5.06
CA ALA A 54 -3.56 -23.47 3.72
C ALA A 54 -2.17 -24.09 3.54
N ILE A 55 -1.34 -24.11 4.59
CA ILE A 55 -0.04 -24.78 4.58
C ILE A 55 -0.20 -26.28 4.30
N GLY A 56 -1.21 -26.92 4.88
CA GLY A 56 -1.52 -28.34 4.65
C GLY A 56 -2.01 -28.64 3.23
N LEU A 57 -2.47 -27.63 2.49
CA LEU A 57 -2.92 -27.75 1.09
C LEU A 57 -1.79 -27.56 0.07
N GLY A 58 -0.56 -27.30 0.54
CA GLY A 58 0.61 -27.04 -0.31
C GLY A 58 0.58 -25.69 -1.03
N MET A 59 1.52 -25.48 -1.95
CA MET A 59 1.72 -24.20 -2.64
C MET A 59 0.48 -23.72 -3.40
N ALA A 60 -0.25 -24.64 -4.05
CA ALA A 60 -1.48 -24.31 -4.76
C ALA A 60 -2.56 -23.77 -3.82
N GLY A 61 -2.74 -24.42 -2.65
CA GLY A 61 -3.69 -23.96 -1.63
C GLY A 61 -3.33 -22.60 -1.06
N GLN A 62 -2.04 -22.35 -0.79
CA GLN A 62 -1.54 -21.04 -0.36
C GLN A 62 -1.81 -19.96 -1.41
N GLY A 63 -1.62 -20.26 -2.69
CA GLY A 63 -1.92 -19.34 -3.79
C GLY A 63 -3.41 -19.00 -3.88
N VAL A 64 -4.30 -20.01 -3.77
CA VAL A 64 -5.76 -19.82 -3.76
C VAL A 64 -6.19 -18.96 -2.57
N VAL A 65 -5.67 -19.24 -1.36
CA VAL A 65 -5.95 -18.44 -0.18
C VAL A 65 -5.44 -17.01 -0.34
N GLY A 66 -4.22 -16.83 -0.86
CA GLY A 66 -3.66 -15.51 -1.13
C GLY A 66 -4.54 -14.70 -2.09
N ALA A 67 -5.00 -15.32 -3.18
CA ALA A 67 -5.93 -14.70 -4.11
C ALA A 67 -7.28 -14.34 -3.44
N ALA A 68 -7.84 -15.26 -2.65
CA ALA A 68 -9.10 -15.03 -1.92
C ALA A 68 -8.98 -13.87 -0.92
N LEU A 69 -7.85 -13.75 -0.22
CA LEU A 69 -7.57 -12.62 0.68
C LEU A 69 -7.49 -11.29 -0.07
N CYS A 70 -6.81 -11.26 -1.23
CA CYS A 70 -6.76 -10.07 -2.09
C CYS A 70 -8.14 -9.65 -2.60
N VAL A 71 -8.96 -10.61 -3.06
CA VAL A 71 -10.34 -10.35 -3.51
C VAL A 71 -11.20 -9.82 -2.35
N THR A 72 -11.07 -10.44 -1.17
CA THR A 72 -11.79 -10.01 0.04
C THR A 72 -11.39 -8.60 0.46
N ALA A 73 -10.09 -8.28 0.39
CA ALA A 73 -9.60 -6.93 0.66
C ALA A 73 -10.24 -5.89 -0.27
N ILE A 74 -10.29 -6.18 -1.58
CA ILE A 74 -10.97 -5.32 -2.57
C ILE A 74 -12.45 -5.13 -2.21
N ALA A 75 -13.14 -6.22 -1.84
CA ALA A 75 -14.54 -6.15 -1.43
C ALA A 75 -14.73 -5.28 -0.17
N LEU A 76 -13.83 -5.37 0.80
CA LEU A 76 -13.86 -4.55 2.02
C LEU A 76 -13.63 -3.06 1.73
N PHE A 77 -12.68 -2.73 0.87
CA PHE A 77 -12.43 -1.32 0.49
C PHE A 77 -13.63 -0.68 -0.21
N ARG A 78 -14.47 -1.47 -0.88
CA ARG A 78 -15.70 -0.97 -1.51
C ARG A 78 -16.78 -0.60 -0.52
N ARG A 79 -16.78 -1.20 0.69
CA ARG A 79 -17.74 -0.86 1.75
C ARG A 79 -17.45 0.51 2.35
N GLY A 80 -16.18 0.88 2.42
CA GLY A 80 -15.72 2.14 2.99
C GLY A 80 -15.88 2.18 4.51
N GLY A 81 -14.95 2.87 5.16
CA GLY A 81 -14.95 3.02 6.62
C GLY A 81 -13.62 2.60 7.23
N LEU A 82 -13.28 3.20 8.37
CA LEU A 82 -11.95 3.07 8.96
C LEU A 82 -11.61 1.61 9.34
N PHE A 83 -12.54 0.88 9.98
CA PHE A 83 -12.33 -0.52 10.33
C PHE A 83 -12.12 -1.41 9.09
N THR A 84 -13.01 -1.29 8.10
CA THR A 84 -12.95 -2.12 6.88
C THR A 84 -11.73 -1.77 6.03
N ASP A 85 -11.28 -0.52 6.04
CA ASP A 85 -10.06 -0.10 5.34
C ASP A 85 -8.81 -0.66 6.00
N GLN A 86 -8.73 -0.68 7.34
CA GLN A 86 -7.60 -1.27 8.06
C GLN A 86 -7.58 -2.80 7.94
N MET A 87 -8.75 -3.43 8.02
CA MET A 87 -8.89 -4.86 7.79
C MET A 87 -8.54 -5.24 6.35
N GLY A 88 -9.06 -4.50 5.37
CA GLY A 88 -8.74 -4.69 3.96
C GLY A 88 -7.25 -4.52 3.68
N LEU A 89 -6.59 -3.55 4.33
CA LEU A 89 -5.13 -3.37 4.22
C LEU A 89 -4.38 -4.61 4.72
N ALA A 90 -4.69 -5.09 5.93
CA ALA A 90 -4.04 -6.26 6.50
C ALA A 90 -4.26 -7.53 5.64
N LEU A 91 -5.49 -7.78 5.20
CA LEU A 91 -5.80 -8.91 4.32
C LEU A 91 -5.11 -8.79 2.96
N SER A 92 -5.02 -7.58 2.41
CA SER A 92 -4.27 -7.34 1.16
C SER A 92 -2.80 -7.68 1.34
N LEU A 93 -2.14 -7.18 2.39
CA LEU A 93 -0.71 -7.45 2.63
C LEU A 93 -0.44 -8.94 2.82
N ALA A 94 -1.27 -9.63 3.60
CA ALA A 94 -1.19 -11.07 3.79
C ALA A 94 -1.41 -11.84 2.47
N GLY A 95 -2.44 -11.45 1.69
CA GLY A 95 -2.74 -12.06 0.40
C GLY A 95 -1.62 -11.90 -0.62
N GLN A 96 -1.05 -10.69 -0.74
CA GLN A 96 0.09 -10.43 -1.63
C GLN A 96 1.32 -11.24 -1.21
N GLY A 97 1.62 -11.29 0.10
CA GLY A 97 2.72 -12.09 0.64
C GLY A 97 2.58 -13.58 0.33
N LEU A 98 1.38 -14.14 0.52
CA LEU A 98 1.10 -15.55 0.20
C LEU A 98 1.20 -15.85 -1.29
N LEU A 99 0.74 -14.94 -2.15
CA LEU A 99 0.86 -15.12 -3.61
C LEU A 99 2.34 -15.13 -4.03
N VAL A 100 3.13 -14.19 -3.52
CA VAL A 100 4.58 -14.14 -3.78
C VAL A 100 5.26 -15.40 -3.25
N TRP A 101 4.87 -15.88 -2.08
CA TRP A 101 5.40 -17.11 -1.49
C TRP A 101 5.04 -18.36 -2.31
N ALA A 102 3.77 -18.54 -2.65
CA ALA A 102 3.25 -19.69 -3.39
C ALA A 102 3.88 -19.82 -4.78
N VAL A 103 4.03 -18.70 -5.50
CA VAL A 103 4.71 -18.70 -6.80
C VAL A 103 6.23 -18.79 -6.62
N GLY A 104 6.77 -18.14 -5.59
CA GLY A 104 8.19 -18.16 -5.23
C GLY A 104 8.74 -19.56 -5.00
N GLY A 105 7.94 -20.45 -4.40
CA GLY A 105 8.30 -21.84 -4.19
C GLY A 105 8.43 -22.71 -5.45
N HIS A 106 8.10 -22.18 -6.64
CA HIS A 106 8.38 -22.83 -7.92
C HIS A 106 9.77 -22.49 -8.48
N PHE A 107 10.46 -21.52 -7.87
CA PHE A 107 11.80 -21.11 -8.27
C PHE A 107 12.85 -21.62 -7.28
N ASP A 108 14.09 -21.74 -7.74
CA ASP A 108 15.19 -22.20 -6.90
C ASP A 108 15.37 -21.33 -5.66
N ALA A 109 15.60 -21.99 -4.52
CA ALA A 109 15.89 -21.38 -3.23
C ALA A 109 17.20 -20.59 -3.32
N GLY A 110 17.10 -19.30 -3.61
CA GLY A 110 18.23 -18.40 -3.85
C GLY A 110 17.95 -17.35 -4.92
N THR A 111 16.91 -17.55 -5.73
CA THR A 111 16.57 -16.57 -6.78
C THR A 111 15.49 -15.61 -6.28
N HIS A 112 15.91 -14.43 -5.81
CA HIS A 112 15.00 -13.38 -5.31
C HIS A 112 14.29 -12.58 -6.41
N ARG A 113 14.88 -12.54 -7.61
CA ARG A 113 14.34 -11.81 -8.79
C ARG A 113 12.95 -12.25 -9.24
N PRO A 114 12.65 -13.56 -9.44
CA PRO A 114 11.31 -13.98 -9.85
C PRO A 114 10.26 -13.71 -8.76
N MET A 115 10.61 -13.87 -7.48
CA MET A 115 9.72 -13.48 -6.37
C MET A 115 9.41 -11.98 -6.40
N ALA A 116 10.43 -11.15 -6.66
CA ALA A 116 10.27 -9.71 -6.83
C ALA A 116 9.44 -9.35 -8.08
N ALA A 117 9.57 -10.09 -9.19
CA ALA A 117 8.72 -9.91 -10.37
C ALA A 117 7.23 -10.16 -10.05
N VAL A 118 6.94 -11.27 -9.37
CA VAL A 118 5.58 -11.58 -8.92
C VAL A 118 5.08 -10.51 -7.95
N GLY A 119 5.91 -10.10 -6.99
CA GLY A 119 5.58 -9.03 -6.04
C GLY A 119 5.25 -7.72 -6.73
N ALA A 120 6.04 -7.30 -7.72
CA ALA A 120 5.78 -6.10 -8.50
C ALA A 120 4.47 -6.20 -9.30
N LEU A 121 4.21 -7.34 -9.95
CA LEU A 121 2.98 -7.57 -10.69
C LEU A 121 1.75 -7.51 -9.78
N VAL A 122 1.79 -8.22 -8.65
CA VAL A 122 0.67 -8.29 -7.71
C VAL A 122 0.45 -6.93 -7.03
N ALA A 123 1.50 -6.26 -6.55
CA ALA A 123 1.40 -4.94 -5.93
C ALA A 123 0.87 -3.90 -6.93
N GLY A 124 1.37 -3.91 -8.17
CA GLY A 124 0.89 -3.06 -9.25
C GLY A 124 -0.58 -3.32 -9.60
N ALA A 125 -0.99 -4.59 -9.70
CA ALA A 125 -2.39 -4.96 -9.93
C ALA A 125 -3.29 -4.48 -8.77
N MET A 126 -2.85 -4.63 -7.52
CA MET A 126 -3.58 -4.19 -6.34
C MET A 126 -3.66 -2.68 -6.18
N MET A 127 -2.84 -1.90 -6.90
CA MET A 127 -3.02 -0.45 -6.96
C MET A 127 -4.23 -0.02 -7.78
N LEU A 128 -4.72 -0.82 -8.73
CA LEU A 128 -5.77 -0.43 -9.69
C LEU A 128 -7.17 -0.28 -9.05
N PRO A 129 -7.66 -1.21 -8.21
CA PRO A 129 -9.00 -1.16 -7.65
C PRO A 129 -9.29 0.13 -6.87
N LYS A 130 -10.58 0.45 -6.71
CA LYS A 130 -11.01 1.55 -5.83
C LYS A 130 -10.73 1.15 -4.37
N ALA A 131 -9.57 1.57 -3.87
CA ALA A 131 -9.12 1.32 -2.51
C ALA A 131 -8.80 2.61 -1.74
N SER A 132 -8.61 2.46 -0.43
CA SER A 132 -8.22 3.55 0.47
C SER A 132 -6.87 4.16 0.06
N GLY A 133 -6.65 5.43 0.40
CA GLY A 133 -5.39 6.11 0.08
C GLY A 133 -4.18 5.45 0.73
N LEU A 134 -4.34 4.90 1.95
CA LEU A 134 -3.29 4.18 2.67
C LEU A 134 -2.90 2.89 1.94
N HIS A 135 -3.88 2.13 1.45
CA HIS A 135 -3.63 0.88 0.72
C HIS A 135 -2.86 1.12 -0.58
N ARG A 136 -3.22 2.15 -1.37
CA ARG A 136 -2.49 2.50 -2.59
C ARG A 136 -1.04 2.91 -2.31
N ARG A 137 -0.80 3.64 -1.20
CA ARG A 137 0.57 4.00 -0.78
C ARG A 137 1.37 2.77 -0.39
N ALA A 138 0.79 1.87 0.40
CA ALA A 138 1.44 0.62 0.79
C ALA A 138 1.80 -0.23 -0.43
N CYS A 139 0.87 -0.41 -1.38
CA CYS A 139 1.14 -1.13 -2.62
C CYS A 139 2.19 -0.43 -3.49
N GLY A 140 2.18 0.91 -3.55
CA GLY A 140 3.22 1.68 -4.25
C GLY A 140 4.61 1.48 -3.66
N VAL A 141 4.73 1.45 -2.33
CA VAL A 141 6.01 1.16 -1.64
C VAL A 141 6.46 -0.26 -1.94
N LEU A 142 5.56 -1.25 -1.84
CA LEU A 142 5.87 -2.64 -2.17
C LEU A 142 6.32 -2.79 -3.62
N LEU A 143 5.65 -2.11 -4.55
CA LEU A 143 6.03 -2.07 -5.97
C LEU A 143 7.43 -1.48 -6.15
N ALA A 144 7.73 -0.34 -5.53
CA ALA A 144 9.03 0.30 -5.64
C ALA A 144 10.15 -0.57 -5.05
N VAL A 145 9.91 -1.24 -3.92
CA VAL A 145 10.85 -2.20 -3.33
C VAL A 145 11.08 -3.39 -4.26
N ALA A 146 10.00 -3.97 -4.80
CA ALA A 146 10.08 -5.10 -5.73
C ALA A 146 10.84 -4.74 -7.01
N LEU A 147 10.62 -3.55 -7.56
CA LEU A 147 11.39 -3.03 -8.69
C LEU A 147 12.87 -2.83 -8.34
N GLY A 148 13.18 -2.34 -7.14
CA GLY A 148 14.56 -2.23 -6.66
C GLY A 148 15.28 -3.58 -6.63
N VAL A 149 14.62 -4.63 -6.11
CA VAL A 149 15.17 -6.00 -6.09
C VAL A 149 15.38 -6.56 -7.51
N LEU A 150 14.48 -6.25 -8.45
CA LEU A 150 14.63 -6.68 -9.85
C LEU A 150 15.86 -6.08 -10.53
N ILE A 151 16.08 -4.78 -10.32
CA ILE A 151 17.25 -4.07 -10.82
C ILE A 151 18.53 -4.70 -10.25
N GLY A 152 18.49 -5.11 -8.98
CA GLY A 152 19.60 -5.80 -8.31
C GLY A 152 20.65 -4.83 -7.78
N GLU A 153 21.80 -5.36 -7.41
CA GLU A 153 22.88 -4.60 -6.78
C GLU A 153 23.75 -3.86 -7.80
N GLY A 154 24.38 -2.76 -7.36
CA GLY A 154 25.35 -1.99 -8.14
C GLY A 154 24.80 -0.66 -8.65
N GLN A 155 25.41 -0.14 -9.72
CA GLN A 155 25.11 1.18 -10.29
C GLN A 155 23.63 1.34 -10.68
N GLY A 156 22.96 0.24 -11.05
CA GLY A 156 21.53 0.23 -11.37
C GLY A 156 20.65 0.66 -10.19
N SER A 157 20.94 0.19 -8.98
CA SER A 157 20.18 0.57 -7.77
C SER A 157 20.35 2.05 -7.40
N GLU A 158 21.55 2.59 -7.60
CA GLU A 158 21.84 4.01 -7.33
C GLU A 158 21.09 4.91 -8.32
N MET A 159 21.14 4.58 -9.61
CA MET A 159 20.37 5.26 -10.65
C MET A 159 18.86 5.16 -10.38
N PHE A 160 18.37 4.00 -9.92
CA PHE A 160 16.97 3.83 -9.55
C PHE A 160 16.56 4.76 -8.39
N GLY A 161 17.38 4.88 -7.35
CA GLY A 161 17.15 5.83 -6.26
C GLY A 161 17.06 7.28 -6.75
N VAL A 162 17.97 7.69 -7.64
CA VAL A 162 17.95 9.02 -8.27
C VAL A 162 16.67 9.22 -9.09
N VAL A 163 16.26 8.22 -9.87
CA VAL A 163 15.02 8.28 -10.65
C VAL A 163 13.79 8.40 -9.74
N LEU A 164 13.73 7.65 -8.64
CA LEU A 164 12.64 7.76 -7.66
C LEU A 164 12.60 9.15 -7.02
N MET A 165 13.76 9.71 -6.67
CA MET A 165 13.86 11.06 -6.11
C MET A 165 13.41 12.12 -7.13
N ALA A 166 13.88 12.04 -8.37
CA ALA A 166 13.48 12.94 -9.45
C ALA A 166 11.97 12.84 -9.72
N ALA A 167 11.41 11.62 -9.73
CA ALA A 167 9.99 11.39 -9.89
C ALA A 167 9.17 11.98 -8.73
N ALA A 168 9.65 11.86 -7.48
CA ALA A 168 9.01 12.47 -6.32
C ALA A 168 9.00 14.01 -6.41
N VAL A 169 10.13 14.62 -6.76
CA VAL A 169 10.26 16.07 -6.96
C VAL A 169 9.36 16.56 -8.10
N LEU A 170 9.42 15.89 -9.26
CA LEU A 170 8.56 16.22 -10.40
C LEU A 170 7.08 16.09 -10.05
N SER A 171 6.72 15.10 -9.25
CA SER A 171 5.35 14.92 -8.75
C SER A 171 4.91 16.08 -7.86
N CYS A 172 5.80 16.59 -6.99
CA CYS A 172 5.52 17.79 -6.18
C CYS A 172 5.31 19.03 -7.05
N VAL A 173 6.16 19.25 -8.05
CA VAL A 173 6.07 20.40 -8.97
C VAL A 173 4.80 20.33 -9.83
N THR A 174 4.46 19.13 -10.30
CA THR A 174 3.29 18.92 -11.18
C THR A 174 1.99 18.70 -10.41
N ARG A 175 2.01 18.75 -9.07
CA ARG A 175 0.85 18.46 -8.20
C ARG A 175 -0.39 19.22 -8.60
N GLY A 176 -0.27 20.50 -8.94
CA GLY A 176 -1.40 21.33 -9.38
C GLY A 176 -2.11 20.80 -10.64
N ARG A 177 -1.40 20.08 -11.52
CA ARG A 177 -1.95 19.58 -12.79
C ARG A 177 -2.69 18.26 -12.63
N TRP A 178 -2.27 17.40 -11.70
CA TRP A 178 -2.85 16.06 -11.54
C TRP A 178 -3.69 15.88 -10.27
N ALA A 179 -3.64 16.80 -9.30
CA ALA A 179 -4.44 16.70 -8.07
C ALA A 179 -5.95 16.72 -8.35
N ALA A 180 -6.39 17.44 -9.39
CA ALA A 180 -7.80 17.52 -9.80
C ALA A 180 -8.21 16.37 -10.75
N HIS A 181 -7.27 15.55 -11.22
CA HIS A 181 -7.57 14.48 -12.16
C HIS A 181 -8.32 13.32 -11.45
N PRO A 182 -9.22 12.58 -12.12
CA PRO A 182 -9.90 11.40 -11.54
C PRO A 182 -8.96 10.33 -10.97
N ARG A 183 -7.73 10.29 -11.49
CA ARG A 183 -6.64 9.38 -11.04
C ARG A 183 -5.61 10.07 -10.13
N GLY A 184 -5.89 11.27 -9.63
CA GLY A 184 -4.97 12.04 -8.77
C GLY A 184 -4.60 11.29 -7.49
N SER A 185 -5.50 10.46 -6.96
CA SER A 185 -5.22 9.61 -5.79
C SER A 185 -4.18 8.52 -6.05
N LEU A 186 -4.16 7.95 -7.26
CA LEU A 186 -3.13 7.00 -7.71
C LEU A 186 -1.78 7.69 -7.84
N LEU A 187 -1.74 8.84 -8.52
CA LEU A 187 -0.52 9.60 -8.73
C LEU A 187 0.06 10.12 -7.41
N GLY A 188 -0.80 10.57 -6.49
CA GLY A 188 -0.37 10.98 -5.15
C GLY A 188 0.18 9.82 -4.31
N ALA A 189 -0.40 8.62 -4.44
CA ALA A 189 0.12 7.43 -3.78
C ALA A 189 1.48 6.98 -4.36
N ALA A 190 1.61 7.00 -5.69
CA ALA A 190 2.86 6.68 -6.38
C ALA A 190 3.96 7.70 -6.05
N ALA A 191 3.65 9.00 -6.00
CA ALA A 191 4.58 10.05 -5.63
C ALA A 191 5.12 9.88 -4.20
N LEU A 192 4.22 9.58 -3.23
CA LEU A 192 4.63 9.29 -1.85
C LEU A 192 5.46 8.02 -1.75
N ALA A 193 5.09 6.97 -2.48
CA ALA A 193 5.88 5.75 -2.53
C ALA A 193 7.29 6.02 -3.09
N CYS A 194 7.40 6.77 -4.19
CA CYS A 194 8.70 7.17 -4.74
C CYS A 194 9.54 7.95 -3.72
N GLY A 195 8.92 8.91 -3.01
CA GLY A 195 9.61 9.69 -1.98
C GLY A 195 10.10 8.84 -0.80
N LEU A 196 9.24 7.96 -0.27
CA LEU A 196 9.59 7.05 0.83
C LEU A 196 10.67 6.05 0.41
N SER A 197 10.53 5.45 -0.76
CA SER A 197 11.51 4.50 -1.29
C SER A 197 12.84 5.17 -1.62
N ALA A 198 12.85 6.40 -2.13
CA ALA A 198 14.06 7.17 -2.36
C ALA A 198 14.79 7.52 -1.05
N LEU A 199 14.06 7.78 0.04
CA LEU A 199 14.65 8.02 1.37
C LEU A 199 15.16 6.73 2.02
N ALA A 200 14.47 5.62 1.82
CA ALA A 200 14.82 4.34 2.42
C ALA A 200 16.00 3.65 1.70
N LEU A 201 16.13 3.81 0.38
CA LEU A 201 17.14 3.12 -0.43
C LEU A 201 18.58 3.35 0.08
N PRO A 202 19.02 4.59 0.36
CA PRO A 202 20.37 4.84 0.85
C PRO A 202 20.66 4.14 2.17
N ALA A 203 19.71 4.18 3.12
CA ALA A 203 19.86 3.53 4.42
C ALA A 203 19.90 1.99 4.32
N VAL A 204 19.13 1.42 3.40
CA VAL A 204 19.16 -0.03 3.14
C VAL A 204 20.47 -0.43 2.47
N LEU A 205 20.97 0.37 1.52
CA LEU A 205 22.25 0.12 0.84
C LEU A 205 23.44 0.24 1.80
N THR A 206 23.45 1.21 2.71
CA THR A 206 24.53 1.34 3.71
C THR A 206 24.54 0.19 4.71
N LEU A 207 23.36 -0.27 5.16
CA LEU A 207 23.22 -1.47 5.99
C LEU A 207 23.70 -2.74 5.26
N ALA A 208 23.33 -2.90 3.99
CA ALA A 208 23.72 -4.06 3.18
C ALA A 208 25.23 -4.11 2.88
N ARG A 209 25.89 -2.95 2.77
CA ARG A 209 27.34 -2.86 2.58
C ARG A 209 28.15 -3.11 3.86
N GLY A 210 27.50 -3.28 5.03
CA GLY A 210 28.18 -3.54 6.30
C GLY A 210 28.90 -2.32 6.90
N GLU A 211 28.74 -1.13 6.31
CA GLU A 211 29.43 0.10 6.74
C GLU A 211 28.86 0.69 8.05
N ALA A 212 27.74 0.15 8.56
CA ALA A 212 27.09 0.63 9.79
C ALA A 212 27.82 0.23 11.10
N TRP A 213 28.86 -0.61 11.03
CA TRP A 213 29.59 -1.13 12.21
C TRP A 213 31.07 -0.72 12.25
N VAL A 214 31.45 0.37 11.58
CA VAL A 214 32.79 0.96 11.72
C VAL A 214 32.63 2.36 12.30
N GLY A 215 32.38 2.42 13.60
CA GLY A 215 32.35 3.63 14.42
C GLY A 215 32.92 3.32 15.78
#